data_AF-A0A1Q3R399-F1
#
_entry.id   AF-A0A1Q3R399-F1
#
_cell.length_a   1.000
_cell.length_b   1.000
_cell.length_c   1.000
_cell.angle_alpha   90.00
_cell.angle_beta   90.00
_cell.angle_gamma   90.00
#
_symmetry.space_group_name_H-M   'P 1'
#
loop_
_entity.id
_entity.type
_entity.pdbx_description
1 polymer ?
#
loop_
_entity_poly.entity_id
_entity_poly.type
_entity_poly.pdbx_seq_one_letter_code
_entity_poly.pdbx_strand_id
1 'polypeptide(L)'
;MRQADVVLFRDSLGQEWVKSAGGTSLFDVKSVFKGKSWLSFEIPAGTVIPASLIIRETGYNQRFKANHYQIECAAKSLRIDAFKGALDNLARNAVVRSVELA
;
A
#
# COMPACT_ATOMS: atom_id res chain seq x y z
N MET A 1 17.56 10.62 -10.13
CA MET A 1 17.42 9.45 -9.23
C MET A 1 15.96 9.35 -8.81
N ARG A 2 15.34 8.16 -8.84
CA ARG A 2 13.94 7.99 -8.41
C ARG A 2 13.88 7.96 -6.89
N GLN A 3 13.02 8.78 -6.29
CA GLN A 3 12.78 8.78 -4.86
C GLN A 3 12.03 7.50 -4.46
N ALA A 4 12.42 6.89 -3.33
CA ALA A 4 11.74 5.74 -2.78
C ALA A 4 10.42 6.15 -2.12
N ASP A 5 9.43 5.27 -2.18
CA ASP A 5 8.08 5.53 -1.63
C ASP A 5 8.03 5.39 -0.09
N VAL A 6 9.05 4.76 0.51
CA VAL A 6 9.20 4.58 1.96
C VAL A 6 10.58 5.03 2.43
N VAL A 7 10.67 5.42 3.69
CA VAL A 7 11.94 5.77 4.36
C VAL A 7 12.36 4.63 5.27
N LEU A 8 13.62 4.19 5.11
CA LEU A 8 14.23 3.14 5.92
C LEU A 8 15.14 3.73 7.01
N PHE A 9 15.29 3.00 8.11
CA PHE A 9 16.34 3.21 9.10
C PHE A 9 16.79 1.87 9.69
N ARG A 10 17.94 1.87 10.38
CA ARG A 10 18.44 0.71 11.11
C ARG A 10 18.39 0.94 12.60
N ASP A 11 18.07 -0.10 13.36
CA ASP A 11 18.19 -0.08 14.82
C ASP A 11 19.62 -0.43 15.28
N SER A 12 19.83 -0.50 16.60
CA SER A 12 21.13 -0.85 17.20
C SER A 12 21.58 -2.29 16.93
N LEU A 13 20.66 -3.17 16.52
CA LEU A 13 20.93 -4.56 16.14
C LEU A 13 21.15 -4.71 14.62
N GLY A 14 21.12 -3.60 13.87
CA GLY A 14 21.30 -3.58 12.42
C GLY A 14 20.07 -4.05 11.64
N GLN A 15 18.91 -4.23 12.27
CA GLN A 15 17.68 -4.60 11.58
C GLN A 15 17.12 -3.40 10.83
N GLU A 16 16.55 -3.63 9.65
CA GLU A 16 15.96 -2.58 8.81
C GLU A 16 14.47 -2.38 9.12
N TRP A 17 14.07 -1.12 9.24
CA TRP A 17 12.74 -0.69 9.61
C TRP A 17 12.20 0.34 8.63
N VAL A 18 10.90 0.24 8.34
CA VAL A 18 10.12 1.18 7.54
C VAL A 18 9.45 2.17 8.48
N LYS A 19 9.61 3.48 8.24
CA LYS A 19 8.85 4.53 8.96
C LYS A 19 7.44 4.67 8.38
N SER A 20 6.47 5.05 9.23
CA SER A 20 5.16 5.55 8.78
C SER A 20 5.30 6.85 7.98
N ALA A 21 4.21 7.30 7.34
CA ALA A 21 4.11 8.49 6.47
C ALA A 21 4.60 8.31 5.02
N GLY A 22 5.22 7.17 4.69
CA GLY A 22 5.43 6.71 3.30
C GLY A 22 4.77 5.35 3.09
N GLY A 23 4.57 4.92 1.84
CA GLY A 23 3.87 3.69 1.59
C GLY A 23 3.54 3.40 0.13
N THR A 24 2.67 2.41 -0.08
CA THR A 24 2.21 2.01 -1.41
C THR A 24 1.02 2.86 -1.82
N SER A 25 1.13 3.53 -2.97
CA SER A 25 0.05 4.32 -3.57
C SER A 25 -1.08 3.46 -4.13
N LEU A 26 -2.32 3.91 -3.95
CA LEU A 26 -3.50 3.43 -4.66
C LEU A 26 -4.46 4.58 -4.97
N PHE A 27 -5.45 4.30 -5.82
CA PHE A 27 -6.45 5.26 -6.25
C PHE A 27 -7.85 4.64 -6.20
N ASP A 28 -8.86 5.49 -6.06
CA ASP A 28 -10.28 5.10 -6.05
C ASP A 28 -10.88 4.82 -7.44
N VAL A 29 -10.13 5.12 -8.51
CA VAL A 29 -10.55 4.83 -9.89
C VAL A 29 -9.61 3.82 -10.54
N LYS A 30 -10.16 3.00 -11.43
CA LYS A 30 -9.42 1.97 -12.16
C LYS A 30 -8.48 2.58 -13.19
N SER A 31 -7.35 1.91 -13.44
CA SER A 31 -6.45 2.21 -14.57
C SER A 31 -5.97 3.67 -14.63
N VAL A 32 -5.68 4.27 -13.47
CA VAL A 32 -5.11 5.63 -13.37
C VAL A 32 -3.84 5.75 -14.21
N PHE A 33 -2.95 4.77 -14.11
CA PHE A 33 -1.82 4.64 -15.00
C PHE A 33 -2.23 3.91 -16.28
N LYS A 34 -1.95 4.53 -17.43
CA LYS A 34 -2.30 4.00 -18.75
C LYS A 34 -1.01 3.64 -19.51
N GLY A 35 -1.04 2.52 -20.23
CA GLY A 35 0.06 2.06 -21.09
C GLY A 35 0.13 0.54 -21.15
N LYS A 36 0.80 -0.01 -22.18
CA LYS A 36 0.87 -1.46 -22.42
C LYS A 36 1.54 -2.25 -21.28
N SER A 37 2.29 -1.58 -20.42
CA SER A 37 3.06 -2.21 -19.33
C SER A 37 2.41 -2.05 -17.95
N TRP A 38 1.23 -1.41 -17.87
CA TRP A 38 0.55 -1.16 -16.59
C TRP A 38 -0.58 -2.16 -16.40
N LEU A 39 -0.45 -2.98 -15.36
CA LEU A 39 -1.53 -3.81 -14.82
C LEU A 39 -2.07 -3.14 -13.55
N SER A 40 -3.36 -3.27 -13.32
CA SER A 40 -4.01 -2.84 -12.08
C SER A 40 -4.36 -4.05 -11.23
N PHE A 41 -4.05 -3.97 -9.94
CA PHE A 41 -4.52 -4.91 -8.93
C PHE A 41 -5.60 -4.19 -8.11
N GLU A 42 -6.78 -4.79 -8.00
CA GLU A 42 -7.91 -4.19 -7.29
C GLU A 42 -7.94 -4.68 -5.84
N ILE A 43 -8.20 -3.76 -4.91
CA ILE A 43 -8.50 -4.07 -3.51
C ILE A 43 -9.99 -3.77 -3.32
N PRO A 44 -10.89 -4.77 -3.35
CA PRO A 44 -12.32 -4.51 -3.25
C PRO A 44 -12.71 -3.94 -1.89
N ALA A 45 -13.82 -3.19 -1.86
CA ALA A 45 -14.41 -2.73 -0.61
C ALA A 45 -14.76 -3.92 0.31
N GLY A 46 -14.48 -3.76 1.60
CA GLY A 46 -14.62 -4.82 2.60
C GLY A 46 -13.44 -5.79 2.68
N THR A 47 -12.37 -5.59 1.91
CA THR A 47 -11.12 -6.36 2.09
C THR A 47 -10.59 -6.20 3.51
N VAL A 48 -10.26 -7.31 4.16
CA VAL A 48 -9.65 -7.30 5.49
C VAL A 48 -8.24 -6.72 5.41
N ILE A 49 -8.00 -5.60 6.11
CA ILE A 49 -6.69 -4.97 6.19
C ILE A 49 -5.92 -5.58 7.37
N PRO A 50 -4.68 -6.08 7.19
CA PRO A 50 -3.83 -6.51 8.30
C PRO A 50 -3.66 -5.40 9.34
N ALA A 51 -3.80 -5.73 10.63
CA ALA A 51 -3.80 -4.73 11.71
C ALA A 51 -2.50 -3.88 11.81
N SER A 52 -1.41 -4.34 11.22
CA SER A 52 -0.15 -3.61 11.14
C SER A 52 -0.12 -2.55 10.03
N LEU A 53 -1.12 -2.52 9.15
CA LEU A 53 -1.25 -1.58 8.04
C LEU A 53 -2.47 -0.68 8.23
N ILE A 54 -2.41 0.51 7.64
CA ILE A 54 -3.55 1.41 7.49
C ILE A 54 -3.61 1.93 6.06
N ILE A 55 -4.81 2.18 5.56
CA ILE A 55 -5.03 2.88 4.28
C ILE A 55 -5.58 4.27 4.60
N ARG A 56 -4.87 5.31 4.19
CA ARG A 56 -5.23 6.71 4.46
C ARG A 56 -5.43 7.48 3.17
N GLU A 57 -6.50 8.26 3.09
CA GLU A 57 -6.69 9.24 2.01
C GLU A 57 -5.67 10.37 2.16
N THR A 58 -4.94 10.68 1.09
CA THR A 58 -3.94 11.75 1.08
C THR A 58 -4.33 12.91 0.15
N GLY A 59 -5.57 12.92 -0.33
CA GLY A 59 -6.18 13.99 -1.10
C GLY A 59 -6.37 13.69 -2.59
N TYR A 60 -7.10 14.59 -3.24
CA TYR A 60 -7.46 14.47 -4.65
C TYR A 60 -6.30 14.84 -5.59
N ASN A 61 -5.97 13.94 -6.52
CA ASN A 61 -4.97 14.17 -7.55
C ASN A 61 -5.63 14.71 -8.83
N GLN A 62 -5.48 16.01 -9.08
CA GLN A 62 -6.06 16.71 -10.24
C GLN A 62 -5.62 16.12 -11.59
N ARG A 63 -4.38 15.66 -11.70
CA ARG A 63 -3.85 15.08 -12.95
C ARG A 63 -4.55 13.77 -13.29
N PHE A 64 -4.83 12.95 -12.28
CA PHE A 64 -5.43 11.64 -12.45
C PHE A 64 -6.96 11.65 -12.29
N LYS A 65 -7.52 12.78 -11.85
CA LYS A 65 -8.94 12.94 -11.53
C LYS A 65 -9.44 11.86 -10.56
N ALA A 66 -8.62 11.56 -9.56
CA ALA A 66 -8.82 10.45 -8.63
C ALA A 66 -8.34 10.83 -7.23
N ASN A 67 -8.97 10.30 -6.18
CA ASN A 67 -8.42 10.40 -4.82
C ASN A 67 -7.22 9.48 -4.68
N HIS A 68 -6.12 10.01 -4.16
CA HIS A 68 -4.94 9.21 -3.83
C HIS A 68 -5.04 8.73 -2.39
N TYR A 69 -4.69 7.48 -2.19
CA TYR A 69 -4.57 6.85 -0.89
C TYR A 69 -3.17 6.27 -0.72
N GLN A 70 -2.80 5.99 0.51
CA GLN A 70 -1.52 5.38 0.86
C GLN A 70 -1.74 4.21 1.82
N ILE A 71 -1.17 3.06 1.49
CA ILE A 71 -1.01 1.91 2.40
C ILE A 71 0.29 2.13 3.16
N GLU A 72 0.21 2.35 4.47
CA GLU A 72 1.37 2.62 5.32
C GLU A 72 1.35 1.81 6.61
N CYS A 73 2.45 1.86 7.37
CA CYS A 73 2.52 1.26 8.70
C CYS A 73 1.47 1.91 9.61
N ALA A 74 0.67 1.11 10.31
CA ALA A 74 -0.25 1.63 11.34
C ALA A 74 0.49 2.13 12.58
N ALA A 75 1.61 1.48 12.92
CA ALA A 75 2.55 1.94 13.94
C ALA A 75 3.55 2.96 13.37
N LYS A 76 4.29 3.66 14.24
CA LYS A 76 5.36 4.60 13.84
C LYS A 76 6.41 3.96 12.91
N SER A 77 6.65 2.67 13.06
CA SER A 77 7.53 1.89 12.20
C SER A 77 7.24 0.39 12.27
N LEU A 78 7.64 -0.35 11.24
CA LEU A 78 7.64 -1.81 11.19
C LEU A 78 8.99 -2.32 10.68
N ARG A 79 9.41 -3.50 11.14
CA ARG A 79 10.55 -4.20 10.54
C ARG A 79 10.23 -4.48 9.06
N ILE A 80 11.21 -4.36 8.17
CA ILE A 80 10.99 -4.38 6.72
C ILE A 80 10.34 -5.68 6.22
N ASP A 81 10.68 -6.81 6.82
CA ASP A 81 10.10 -8.13 6.55
C ASP A 81 8.64 -8.22 7.02
N ALA A 82 8.31 -7.66 8.19
CA ALA A 82 6.95 -7.58 8.71
C ALA A 82 6.07 -6.67 7.84
N PHE A 83 6.61 -5.55 7.36
CA PHE A 83 5.92 -4.68 6.41
C PHE A 83 5.62 -5.39 5.09
N LYS A 84 6.62 -6.07 4.50
CA LYS A 84 6.44 -6.87 3.27
C LYS A 84 5.42 -8.00 3.47
N GLY A 85 5.55 -8.76 4.56
CA GLY A 85 4.62 -9.85 4.86
C GLY A 85 3.18 -9.37 5.09
N ALA A 86 3.00 -8.18 5.67
CA ALA A 86 1.69 -7.57 5.79
C ALA A 86 1.10 -7.18 4.43
N LEU A 87 1.91 -6.63 3.51
CA LEU A 87 1.46 -6.33 2.14
C LEU A 87 1.08 -7.61 1.38
N ASP A 88 1.84 -8.70 1.54
CA ASP A 88 1.49 -9.99 0.93
C ASP A 88 0.14 -10.50 1.45
N ASN A 89 -0.11 -10.39 2.76
CA ASN A 89 -1.39 -10.78 3.35
C ASN A 89 -2.54 -9.90 2.88
N LEU A 90 -2.31 -8.59 2.71
CA LEU A 90 -3.31 -7.69 2.14
C LEU A 90 -3.67 -8.09 0.70
N ALA A 91 -2.68 -8.45 -0.12
CA ALA A 91 -2.92 -8.94 -1.48
C ALA A 91 -3.73 -10.24 -1.48
N ARG A 92 -3.40 -11.20 -0.61
CA ARG A 92 -4.19 -12.44 -0.44
C ARG A 92 -5.63 -12.14 -0.02
N ASN A 93 -5.83 -11.25 0.95
CA ASN A 93 -7.16 -10.87 1.41
C ASN A 93 -7.99 -10.21 0.31
N ALA A 94 -7.37 -9.39 -0.55
CA ALA A 94 -8.04 -8.77 -1.70
C ALA A 94 -8.47 -9.83 -2.73
N VAL A 95 -7.65 -10.87 -2.95
CA VAL A 95 -8.02 -12.00 -3.81
C VAL A 95 -9.20 -12.78 -3.22
N VAL A 96 -9.15 -13.12 -1.92
CA VAL A 96 -10.28 -13.78 -1.22
C VAL A 96 -11.55 -12.96 -1.40
N ARG A 97 -11.49 -11.65 -1.13
CA ARG A 97 -12.63 -10.76 -1.28
C ARG A 97 -13.15 -10.70 -2.72
N SER A 98 -12.27 -10.74 -3.71
CA SER A 98 -12.64 -10.74 -5.13
C SER A 98 -13.39 -12.01 -5.51
N VAL A 99 -12.97 -13.16 -4.97
CA VAL A 99 -13.65 -14.45 -5.18
C VAL A 99 -15.03 -14.48 -4.51
N GLU A 100 -15.17 -13.91 -3.30
CA GLU A 100 -16.48 -13.81 -2.62
C GLU A 100 -17.51 -12.95 -3.37
N LEU A 101 -17.05 -12.04 -4.23
CA LEU A 101 -17.90 -11.13 -5.01
C LEU A 101 -18.26 -11.66 -6.40
N ALA A 102 -17.66 -12.77 -6.84
CA ALA A 102 -17.85 -13.36 -8.17
C ALA A 102 -19.02 -14.36 -8.18
#